data_AF-A0A920BG05-F1
#
_entry.id   AF-A0A920BG05-F1
#
_cell.length_a   1.000
_cell.length_b   1.000
_cell.length_c   1.000
_cell.angle_alpha   90.00
_cell.angle_beta   90.00
_cell.angle_gamma   90.00
#
_symmetry.space_group_name_H-M   'P 1'
#
loop_
_entity.id
_entity.type
_entity.pdbx_description
1 polymer ?
#
loop_
_entity_poly.entity_id
_entity_poly.type
_entity_poly.pdbx_seq_one_letter_code
_entity_poly.pdbx_strand_id
1 'polypeptide(L)'
;MSSNPTYFNTVQELNDFLREVLIDNSILHTDRHLNCGQTKYISLKRSPTDKFLRSLKCEDMSCPPCRSDIVAKHIHKISDYISTQSDPPSRTLLITLTLSHSTQHPFKYLYDGIKSSISHMKNSYGWRKLKTDLKHRFHFDRIETKVSPHTGFNVHCHQVFECDDNSKPLTDLKPRIHSLWSKSLSHNKLRPVSPQYDIDIKEGDGFETYGLKQEQNQKMMESLKLKIEERFKPKRIKSTVMTKLSMSLRHEVSQMDYRSEDKRFKGNYKPENSITYSIGQLEGELMMYNLFPDYINPDFSREGIVKILKQIQETQRNHFYTKIYK
;
A
#
# COMPACT_ATOMS: atom_id res chain seq x y z
N MET A 1 -27.06 27.54 13.16
CA MET A 1 -25.59 27.52 13.05
C MET A 1 -25.16 26.06 12.94
N SER A 2 -24.79 25.60 11.75
CA SER A 2 -24.20 24.27 11.53
C SER A 2 -22.93 24.49 10.75
N SER A 3 -21.84 24.80 11.48
CA SER A 3 -20.51 24.73 10.90
C SER A 3 -20.19 23.26 10.68
N ASN A 4 -20.25 22.80 9.43
CA ASN A 4 -19.63 21.55 9.02
C ASN A 4 -18.21 21.52 9.58
N PRO A 5 -17.81 20.52 10.40
CA PRO A 5 -16.43 20.40 10.78
C PRO A 5 -15.66 19.88 9.56
N THR A 6 -15.13 20.80 8.75
CA THR A 6 -14.05 20.46 7.82
C THR A 6 -12.81 20.20 8.67
N TYR A 7 -12.59 18.93 9.04
CA TYR A 7 -11.45 18.52 9.86
C TYR A 7 -10.10 18.73 9.16
N PHE A 8 -10.09 18.83 7.83
CA PHE A 8 -8.89 19.09 7.02
C PHE A 8 -9.30 19.72 5.69
N ASN A 9 -8.61 20.77 5.25
CA ASN A 9 -8.80 21.47 3.98
C ASN A 9 -7.73 21.10 2.96
N THR A 10 -6.54 20.67 3.41
CA THR A 10 -5.43 20.25 2.56
C THR A 10 -4.98 18.82 2.85
N VAL A 11 -4.33 18.18 1.87
CA VAL A 11 -3.70 16.86 2.07
C VAL A 11 -2.62 16.90 3.15
N GLN A 12 -1.94 18.05 3.31
CA GLN A 12 -0.94 18.25 4.34
C GLN A 12 -1.57 18.19 5.75
N GLU A 13 -2.70 18.89 5.95
CA GLU A 13 -3.43 18.85 7.22
C GLU A 13 -3.95 17.42 7.54
N LEU A 14 -4.43 16.69 6.53
CA LEU A 14 -4.79 15.28 6.69
C LEU A 14 -3.58 14.44 7.14
N ASN A 15 -2.43 14.62 6.50
CA ASN A 15 -1.21 13.88 6.84
C ASN A 15 -0.73 14.19 8.25
N ASP A 16 -0.77 15.47 8.66
CA ASP A 16 -0.41 15.88 10.01
C ASP A 16 -1.38 15.31 11.04
N PHE A 17 -2.69 15.32 10.77
CA PHE A 17 -3.68 14.70 11.66
C PHE A 17 -3.48 13.19 11.79
N LEU A 18 -3.25 12.49 10.68
CA LEU A 18 -2.96 11.05 10.69
C LEU A 18 -1.69 10.74 11.47
N ARG A 19 -0.66 11.58 11.40
CA ARG A 19 0.55 11.41 12.22
C ARG A 19 0.21 11.39 13.71
N GLU A 20 -0.58 12.35 14.18
CA GLU A 20 -0.99 12.41 15.60
C GLU A 20 -1.79 11.17 16.00
N VAL A 21 -2.75 10.73 15.16
CA VAL A 21 -3.50 9.48 15.39
C VAL A 21 -2.56 8.27 15.53
N LEU A 22 -1.52 8.18 14.71
CA LEU A 22 -0.56 7.07 14.78
C LEU A 22 0.36 7.16 16.00
N ILE A 23 0.67 8.37 16.49
CA ILE A 23 1.40 8.60 17.74
C ILE A 23 0.55 8.17 18.94
N ASP A 24 -0.70 8.62 19.01
CA ASP A 24 -1.64 8.31 20.09
C ASP A 24 -1.87 6.81 20.26
N ASN A 25 -1.86 6.06 19.15
CA ASN A 25 -2.00 4.61 19.16
C ASN A 25 -0.66 3.86 19.29
N SER A 26 0.44 4.58 19.59
CA SER A 26 1.81 4.06 19.76
C SER A 26 2.33 3.26 18.55
N ILE A 27 1.84 3.56 17.35
CA ILE A 27 2.35 3.00 16.10
C ILE A 27 3.64 3.75 15.74
N LEU A 28 3.62 5.07 15.85
CA LEU A 28 4.79 5.93 15.72
C LEU A 28 5.26 6.38 17.12
N HIS A 29 6.40 5.86 17.58
CA HIS A 29 6.79 6.00 18.99
C HIS A 29 8.27 6.40 19.21
N THR A 30 9.04 6.68 18.16
CA THR A 30 10.45 7.08 18.33
C THR A 30 10.54 8.57 18.60
N ASP A 31 11.60 9.03 19.26
CA ASP A 31 11.83 10.47 19.47
C ASP A 31 11.77 11.27 18.16
N ARG A 32 12.27 10.70 17.06
CA ARG A 32 12.17 11.34 15.75
C ARG A 32 10.73 11.49 15.27
N HIS A 33 9.88 10.49 15.52
CA HIS A 33 8.45 10.57 15.20
C HIS A 33 7.74 11.64 16.02
N LEU A 34 7.95 11.63 17.33
CA LEU A 34 7.31 12.57 18.27
C LEU A 34 7.70 14.03 18.00
N ASN A 35 8.93 14.24 17.50
CA ASN A 35 9.43 15.57 17.16
C ASN A 35 9.19 15.96 15.69
N CYS A 36 8.63 15.08 14.85
CA CYS A 36 8.40 15.36 13.44
C CYS A 36 7.35 16.46 13.27
N GLY A 37 7.61 17.44 12.41
CA GLY A 37 6.73 18.60 12.23
C GLY A 37 6.99 19.76 13.20
N GLN A 38 7.72 19.53 14.30
CA GLN A 38 8.12 20.62 15.19
C GLN A 38 9.14 21.52 14.51
N THR A 39 9.03 22.83 14.73
CA THR A 39 9.98 23.80 14.20
C THR A 39 11.06 24.10 15.22
N LYS A 40 12.34 23.99 14.83
CA LYS A 40 13.48 24.36 15.67
C LYS A 40 14.43 25.27 14.91
N TYR A 41 15.15 26.12 15.65
CA TYR A 41 16.27 26.87 15.11
C TYR A 41 17.45 25.94 14.88
N ILE A 42 17.99 25.94 13.67
CA ILE A 42 19.17 25.18 13.31
C ILE A 42 20.26 26.16 12.87
N SER A 43 21.46 26.00 13.43
CA SER A 43 22.64 26.78 13.04
C SER A 43 23.24 26.24 11.73
N LEU A 44 23.66 27.13 10.84
CA LEU A 44 24.44 26.74 9.67
C LEU A 44 25.85 26.32 10.07
N LYS A 45 26.34 25.19 9.54
CA LYS A 45 27.73 24.72 9.79
C LYS A 45 28.80 25.76 9.43
N ARG A 46 28.50 26.69 8.53
CA ARG A 46 29.43 27.74 8.05
C ARG A 46 29.28 29.09 8.75
N SER A 47 28.23 29.27 9.56
CA SER A 47 27.96 30.50 10.31
C SER A 47 27.07 30.15 11.51
N PRO A 48 27.66 29.82 12.68
CA PRO A 48 26.91 29.39 13.86
C PRO A 48 25.92 30.45 14.39
N THR A 49 26.14 31.71 14.03
CA THR A 49 25.29 32.87 14.34
C THR A 49 24.04 32.94 13.46
N ASP A 50 24.09 32.38 12.24
CA ASP A 50 22.93 32.30 11.35
C ASP A 50 22.07 31.09 11.72
N LYS A 51 21.01 31.37 12.47
CA LYS A 51 19.97 30.40 12.81
C LYS A 51 18.77 30.59 11.90
N PHE A 52 18.31 29.51 11.29
CA PHE A 52 17.05 29.50 10.55
C PHE A 52 16.08 28.49 11.15
N LEU A 53 14.80 28.81 11.05
CA LEU A 53 13.72 27.91 11.46
C LEU A 53 13.61 26.79 10.44
N ARG A 54 13.65 25.54 10.92
CA ARG A 54 13.40 24.36 10.10
C ARG A 54 12.42 23.44 10.83
N SER A 55 11.42 22.96 10.09
CA SER A 55 10.61 21.83 10.54
C SER A 55 11.46 20.57 10.57
N LEU A 56 11.50 19.91 11.72
CA LEU A 56 12.09 18.59 11.85
C LEU A 56 11.30 17.57 11.04
N LYS A 57 12.02 16.62 10.44
CA LYS A 57 11.46 15.52 9.67
C LYS A 57 12.04 14.22 10.22
N CYS A 58 11.19 13.22 10.46
CA CYS A 58 11.66 11.91 10.92
C CYS A 58 12.28 11.07 9.78
N GLU A 59 11.99 11.44 8.53
CA GLU A 59 12.46 10.76 7.31
C GLU A 59 12.02 9.29 7.23
N ASP A 60 10.96 8.93 7.95
CA ASP A 60 10.36 7.59 7.95
C ASP A 60 9.14 7.55 6.99
N MET A 61 9.08 6.50 6.17
CA MET A 61 7.98 6.22 5.25
C MET A 61 6.68 5.84 5.96
N SER A 62 6.71 5.48 7.24
CA SER A 62 5.50 5.22 8.02
C SER A 62 4.90 6.48 8.64
N CYS A 63 5.62 7.61 8.59
CA CYS A 63 5.10 8.91 9.00
C CYS A 63 4.41 9.57 7.81
N PRO A 64 3.07 9.79 7.81
CA PRO A 64 2.35 10.24 6.63
C PRO A 64 2.90 11.53 5.99
N PRO A 65 3.28 12.58 6.75
CA PRO A 65 3.93 13.76 6.17
C PRO A 65 5.26 13.46 5.50
N CYS A 66 6.13 12.67 6.15
CA CYS A 66 7.43 12.33 5.58
C CYS A 66 7.29 11.38 4.38
N ARG A 67 6.36 10.42 4.44
CA ARG A 67 6.00 9.53 3.32
C ARG A 67 5.61 10.34 2.09
N SER A 68 4.74 11.34 2.25
CA SER A 68 4.29 12.19 1.15
C SER A 68 5.47 12.94 0.51
N ASP A 69 6.32 13.57 1.32
CA ASP A 69 7.52 14.28 0.87
C ASP A 69 8.50 13.35 0.13
N ILE A 70 8.77 12.17 0.68
CA ILE A 70 9.71 11.20 0.10
C ILE A 70 9.18 10.71 -1.25
N VAL A 71 7.89 10.34 -1.32
CA VAL A 71 7.28 9.86 -2.56
C VAL A 71 7.27 10.97 -3.62
N ALA A 72 6.92 12.21 -3.27
CA ALA A 72 6.93 13.35 -4.19
C ALA A 72 8.32 13.59 -4.78
N LYS A 73 9.38 13.55 -3.96
CA LYS A 73 10.77 13.67 -4.44
C LYS A 73 11.15 12.58 -5.43
N HIS A 74 10.68 11.36 -5.23
CA HIS A 74 10.97 10.25 -6.15
C HIS A 74 10.19 10.35 -7.46
N ILE A 75 8.93 10.77 -7.41
CA ILE A 75 8.13 11.07 -8.61
C ILE A 75 8.85 12.13 -9.45
N HIS A 76 9.29 13.22 -8.81
CA HIS A 76 10.01 14.28 -9.52
C HIS A 76 11.30 13.75 -10.15
N LYS A 77 12.12 13.01 -9.40
CA LYS A 77 13.37 12.42 -9.92
C LYS A 77 13.15 11.51 -11.13
N ILE A 78 12.09 10.71 -11.12
CA ILE A 78 11.76 9.80 -12.23
C ILE A 78 11.22 10.59 -13.43
N SER A 79 10.34 11.56 -13.19
CA SER A 79 9.79 12.43 -14.23
C SER A 79 10.91 13.21 -14.93
N ASP A 80 11.85 13.77 -14.16
CA ASP A 80 13.02 14.46 -14.68
C ASP A 80 13.86 13.52 -15.54
N TYR A 81 14.14 12.30 -15.05
CA TYR A 81 14.90 11.31 -15.82
C TYR A 81 14.23 11.02 -17.17
N ILE A 82 12.93 10.70 -17.17
CA ILE A 82 12.17 10.39 -18.38
C ILE A 82 12.23 11.58 -19.34
N SER A 83 11.92 12.79 -18.87
CA SER A 83 11.91 14.00 -19.69
C SER A 83 13.24 14.28 -20.39
N THR A 84 14.37 13.94 -19.75
CA THR A 84 15.72 14.14 -20.33
C THR A 84 16.17 13.03 -21.27
N GLN A 85 15.44 11.91 -21.33
CA GLN A 85 15.84 10.67 -21.99
C GLN A 85 14.84 10.23 -23.08
N SER A 86 13.74 10.97 -23.30
CA SER A 86 12.60 10.53 -24.11
C SER A 86 12.80 10.50 -25.64
N ASP A 87 14.01 10.60 -26.16
CA ASP A 87 14.27 10.49 -27.60
C ASP A 87 15.28 9.38 -27.91
N PRO A 88 14.89 8.29 -28.62
CA PRO A 88 13.54 7.96 -29.14
C PRO A 88 12.57 7.44 -28.06
N PRO A 89 11.26 7.30 -28.36
CA PRO A 89 10.27 6.78 -27.41
C PRO A 89 10.58 5.34 -27.00
N SER A 90 10.77 5.16 -25.70
CA SER A 90 11.01 3.89 -25.02
C SER A 90 9.70 3.20 -24.64
N ARG A 91 9.79 1.89 -24.43
CA ARG A 91 8.70 1.05 -23.93
C ARG A 91 8.77 0.90 -22.41
N THR A 92 7.67 1.21 -21.75
CA THR A 92 7.52 1.05 -20.29
C THR A 92 6.70 -0.20 -19.97
N LEU A 93 7.31 -1.13 -19.22
CA LEU A 93 6.68 -2.32 -18.68
C LEU A 93 6.38 -2.15 -17.18
N LEU A 94 5.12 -2.36 -16.79
CA LEU A 94 4.73 -2.53 -15.40
C LEU A 94 4.61 -4.03 -15.10
N ILE A 95 5.57 -4.56 -14.35
CA ILE A 95 5.65 -5.95 -13.95
C ILE A 95 5.18 -6.06 -12.49
N THR A 96 4.12 -6.82 -12.24
CA THR A 96 3.64 -7.12 -10.89
C THR A 96 4.08 -8.52 -10.51
N LEU A 97 4.93 -8.63 -9.48
CA LEU A 97 5.45 -9.88 -8.95
C LEU A 97 4.72 -10.20 -7.65
N THR A 98 4.05 -11.34 -7.58
CA THR A 98 3.29 -11.77 -6.39
C THR A 98 3.93 -12.97 -5.72
N LEU A 99 3.50 -13.32 -4.52
CA LEU A 99 3.87 -14.59 -3.89
C LEU A 99 2.65 -15.28 -3.29
N SER A 100 2.73 -16.62 -3.20
CA SER A 100 1.72 -17.41 -2.51
C SER A 100 1.70 -17.05 -1.03
N HIS A 101 0.51 -16.75 -0.50
CA HIS A 101 0.32 -16.41 0.90
C HIS A 101 -1.02 -16.93 1.43
N SER A 102 -1.17 -16.90 2.75
CA SER A 102 -2.40 -17.20 3.45
C SER A 102 -2.52 -16.27 4.66
N THR A 103 -3.68 -16.26 5.31
CA THR A 103 -3.93 -15.51 6.54
C THR A 103 -3.01 -15.89 7.70
N GLN A 104 -2.39 -17.07 7.66
CA GLN A 104 -1.50 -17.57 8.70
C GLN A 104 -0.07 -17.04 8.56
N HIS A 105 0.30 -16.51 7.40
CA HIS A 105 1.66 -16.02 7.17
C HIS A 105 1.88 -14.68 7.87
N PRO A 106 2.90 -14.55 8.75
CA PRO A 106 3.25 -13.28 9.35
C PRO A 106 3.70 -12.27 8.29
N PHE A 107 3.38 -10.99 8.49
CA PHE A 107 3.78 -9.93 7.57
C PHE A 107 5.28 -9.93 7.29
N LYS A 108 6.10 -10.05 8.36
CA LYS A 108 7.56 -10.09 8.26
C LYS A 108 8.06 -11.21 7.35
N TYR A 109 7.48 -12.40 7.45
CA TYR A 109 7.85 -13.54 6.61
C TYR A 109 7.60 -13.23 5.12
N LEU A 110 6.42 -12.68 4.79
CA LEU A 110 6.06 -12.32 3.42
C LEU A 110 6.94 -11.20 2.87
N TYR A 111 7.19 -10.16 3.68
CA TYR A 111 7.96 -8.99 3.28
C TYR A 111 9.45 -9.30 3.11
N ASP A 112 10.05 -10.04 4.04
CA ASP A 112 11.45 -10.47 3.91
C ASP A 112 11.61 -11.45 2.74
N GLY A 113 10.62 -12.32 2.54
CA GLY A 113 10.54 -13.25 1.42
C GLY A 113 10.53 -12.53 0.07
N ILE A 114 9.61 -11.58 -0.13
CA ILE A 114 9.53 -10.84 -1.40
C ILE A 114 10.81 -10.06 -1.67
N LYS A 115 11.37 -9.39 -0.64
CA LYS A 115 12.60 -8.60 -0.74
C LYS A 115 13.79 -9.48 -1.16
N SER A 116 13.93 -10.65 -0.54
CA SER A 116 15.01 -11.59 -0.82
C SER A 116 14.87 -12.21 -2.21
N SER A 117 13.64 -12.52 -2.64
CA SER A 117 13.36 -13.01 -3.99
C SER A 117 13.62 -11.97 -5.08
N ILE A 118 13.28 -10.70 -4.85
CA ILE A 118 13.63 -9.60 -5.78
C ILE A 118 15.16 -9.50 -5.92
N SER A 119 15.88 -9.49 -4.80
CA SER A 119 17.34 -9.43 -4.79
C SER A 119 17.95 -10.60 -5.55
N HIS A 120 17.52 -11.83 -5.26
CA HIS A 120 17.99 -13.03 -5.94
C HIS A 120 17.70 -12.98 -7.45
N MET A 121 16.49 -12.60 -7.84
CA MET A 121 16.10 -12.48 -9.25
C MET A 121 17.03 -11.50 -9.97
N LYS A 122 17.24 -10.30 -9.40
CA LYS A 122 18.06 -9.25 -10.00
C LYS A 122 19.55 -9.60 -10.10
N ASN A 123 20.04 -10.48 -9.23
CA ASN A 123 21.42 -10.95 -9.27
C ASN A 123 21.62 -12.17 -10.19
N SER A 124 20.54 -12.75 -10.73
CA SER A 124 20.62 -13.92 -11.59
C SER A 124 21.18 -13.60 -12.98
N TYR A 125 21.81 -14.60 -13.61
CA TYR A 125 22.18 -14.53 -15.03
C TYR A 125 20.97 -14.25 -15.93
N GLY A 126 19.83 -14.90 -15.64
CA GLY A 126 18.62 -14.75 -16.45
C GLY A 126 18.07 -13.33 -16.46
N TRP A 127 18.16 -12.60 -15.34
CA TRP A 127 17.83 -11.18 -15.27
C TRP A 127 18.80 -10.31 -16.07
N ARG A 128 20.11 -10.55 -15.93
CA ARG A 128 21.13 -9.84 -16.75
C ARG A 128 20.88 -10.03 -18.24
N LYS A 129 20.59 -11.26 -18.66
CA LYS A 129 20.23 -11.57 -20.05
C LYS A 129 18.93 -10.89 -20.47
N LEU A 130 17.90 -10.85 -19.62
CA LEU A 130 16.65 -10.13 -19.92
C LEU A 130 16.91 -8.65 -20.20
N LYS A 131 17.75 -8.01 -19.38
CA LYS A 131 18.13 -6.60 -19.57
C LYS A 131 18.85 -6.38 -20.90
N THR A 132 19.81 -7.23 -21.23
CA THR A 132 20.54 -7.15 -22.50
C THR A 132 19.60 -7.34 -23.69
N ASP A 133 18.77 -8.39 -23.65
CA ASP A 133 17.86 -8.71 -24.75
C ASP A 133 16.83 -7.60 -24.99
N LEU A 134 16.40 -6.90 -23.93
CA LEU A 134 15.41 -5.83 -24.04
C LEU A 134 16.01 -4.44 -24.29
N LYS A 135 17.34 -4.29 -24.33
CA LYS A 135 17.98 -2.96 -24.33
C LYS A 135 17.48 -2.10 -23.16
N HIS A 136 17.64 -2.64 -21.96
CA HIS A 136 17.23 -2.01 -20.69
C HIS A 136 17.81 -0.60 -20.53
N ARG A 137 16.95 0.36 -20.13
CA ARG A 137 17.35 1.74 -19.80
C ARG A 137 17.40 1.97 -18.30
N PHE A 138 16.25 1.86 -17.64
CA PHE A 138 16.16 1.93 -16.18
C PHE A 138 15.06 1.01 -15.67
N HIS A 139 15.10 0.74 -14.37
CA HIS A 139 13.98 0.11 -13.69
C HIS A 139 14.00 0.53 -12.22
N PHE A 140 12.86 0.43 -11.54
CA PHE A 140 12.77 0.56 -10.09
C PHE A 140 11.67 -0.35 -9.55
N ASP A 141 11.72 -0.63 -8.24
CA ASP A 141 10.75 -1.48 -7.57
C ASP A 141 9.99 -0.69 -6.50
N ARG A 142 8.74 -1.06 -6.31
CA ARG A 142 8.00 -0.77 -5.07
C ARG A 142 7.34 -2.03 -4.57
N ILE A 143 7.63 -2.36 -3.32
CA ILE A 143 6.85 -3.33 -2.58
C ILE A 143 5.60 -2.63 -2.05
N GLU A 144 4.44 -3.12 -2.41
CA GLU A 144 3.14 -2.67 -1.93
C GLU A 144 2.54 -3.72 -1.01
N THR A 145 1.86 -3.26 0.04
CA THR A 145 1.12 -4.11 0.98
C THR A 145 -0.35 -3.70 0.96
N LYS A 146 -1.22 -4.67 0.71
CA LYS A 146 -2.65 -4.57 0.98
C LYS A 146 -3.06 -5.56 2.06
N VAL A 147 -4.13 -5.26 2.78
CA VAL A 147 -4.64 -6.11 3.85
C VAL A 147 -6.10 -6.40 3.60
N SER A 148 -6.49 -7.67 3.71
CA SER A 148 -7.88 -8.11 3.61
C SER A 148 -8.25 -8.91 4.85
N PRO A 149 -9.48 -8.79 5.39
CA PRO A 149 -9.93 -9.63 6.49
C PRO A 149 -9.89 -11.13 6.15
N HIS A 150 -10.03 -11.48 4.87
CA HIS A 150 -10.14 -12.88 4.43
C HIS A 150 -8.83 -13.49 3.95
N THR A 151 -7.92 -12.70 3.37
CA THR A 151 -6.65 -13.21 2.83
C THR A 151 -5.42 -12.77 3.63
N GLY A 152 -5.60 -11.86 4.60
CA GLY A 152 -4.53 -11.32 5.41
C GLY A 152 -3.66 -10.34 4.62
N PHE A 153 -2.34 -10.44 4.80
CA PHE A 153 -1.38 -9.58 4.11
C PHE A 153 -1.15 -10.03 2.67
N ASN A 154 -1.42 -9.13 1.72
CA ASN A 154 -1.14 -9.28 0.32
C ASN A 154 0.07 -8.39 0.00
N VAL A 155 1.27 -8.98 -0.01
CA VAL A 155 2.51 -8.27 -0.35
C VAL A 155 2.88 -8.60 -1.78
N HIS A 156 3.08 -7.58 -2.61
CA HIS A 156 3.50 -7.72 -4.00
C HIS A 156 4.49 -6.62 -4.38
N CYS A 157 5.23 -6.84 -5.46
CA CYS A 157 6.17 -5.86 -5.99
C CYS A 157 5.71 -5.37 -7.34
N HIS A 158 5.57 -4.05 -7.48
CA HIS A 158 5.48 -3.38 -8.76
C HIS A 158 6.88 -2.98 -9.21
N GLN A 159 7.32 -3.55 -10.32
CA GLN A 159 8.54 -3.18 -10.98
C GLN A 159 8.20 -2.41 -12.26
N VAL A 160 8.67 -1.18 -12.34
CA VAL A 160 8.64 -0.40 -13.57
C VAL A 160 9.95 -0.65 -14.29
N PHE A 161 9.87 -1.07 -15.55
CA PHE A 161 11.03 -1.45 -16.36
C PHE A 161 10.93 -0.79 -17.72
N GLU A 162 11.91 0.06 -18.04
CA GLU A 162 11.98 0.76 -19.31
C GLU A 162 13.02 0.10 -20.22
N CYS A 163 12.68 -0.02 -21.51
CA CYS A 163 13.46 -0.69 -22.52
C CYS A 163 13.20 -0.15 -23.93
N ASP A 164 14.16 -0.34 -24.84
CA ASP A 164 14.05 0.12 -26.23
C ASP A 164 13.63 -0.98 -27.23
N ASP A 165 13.64 -2.24 -26.82
CA ASP A 165 13.26 -3.34 -27.70
C ASP A 165 11.76 -3.65 -27.67
N ASN A 166 11.07 -3.27 -28.76
CA ASN A 166 9.65 -3.53 -28.98
C ASN A 166 9.39 -4.83 -29.77
N SER A 167 10.44 -5.55 -30.19
CA SER A 167 10.29 -6.76 -31.01
C SER A 167 9.69 -7.95 -30.26
N LYS A 168 9.79 -7.95 -28.91
CA LYS A 168 9.29 -9.04 -28.07
C LYS A 168 7.90 -8.73 -27.51
N PRO A 169 6.83 -9.42 -27.94
CA PRO A 169 5.50 -9.20 -27.39
C PRO A 169 5.39 -9.67 -25.93
N LEU A 170 4.39 -9.17 -25.20
CA LEU A 170 4.13 -9.54 -23.81
C LEU A 170 3.90 -11.04 -23.62
N THR A 171 3.37 -11.72 -24.64
CA THR A 171 3.17 -13.18 -24.67
C THR A 171 4.47 -13.96 -24.48
N ASP A 172 5.58 -13.43 -24.95
CA ASP A 172 6.89 -14.07 -24.88
C ASP A 172 7.64 -13.67 -23.60
N LEU A 173 7.42 -12.44 -23.13
CA LEU A 173 8.03 -11.92 -21.91
C LEU A 173 7.44 -12.56 -20.65
N LYS A 174 6.13 -12.80 -20.61
CA LYS A 174 5.44 -13.32 -19.42
C LYS A 174 6.00 -14.68 -18.96
N PRO A 175 6.15 -15.71 -19.80
CA PRO A 175 6.74 -17.00 -19.40
C PRO A 175 8.20 -16.86 -18.95
N ARG A 176 8.96 -15.98 -19.60
CA ARG A 176 10.37 -15.76 -19.28
C ARG A 176 10.53 -15.14 -17.89
N ILE A 177 9.78 -14.08 -17.60
CA ILE A 177 9.82 -13.42 -16.29
C ILE A 177 9.22 -14.35 -15.23
N HIS A 178 8.18 -15.12 -15.55
CA HIS A 178 7.62 -16.15 -14.67
C HIS A 178 8.67 -17.16 -14.23
N SER A 179 9.46 -17.69 -15.18
CA SER A 179 10.54 -18.62 -14.86
C SER A 179 11.59 -18.01 -13.93
N LEU A 180 11.98 -16.74 -14.14
CA LEU A 180 12.95 -16.04 -13.28
C LEU A 180 12.41 -15.83 -11.87
N TRP A 181 11.16 -15.42 -11.77
CA TRP A 181 10.51 -15.14 -10.50
C TRP A 181 10.26 -16.42 -9.70
N SER A 182 9.69 -17.45 -10.33
CA SER A 182 9.45 -18.76 -9.71
C SER A 182 10.74 -19.37 -9.16
N LYS A 183 11.83 -19.34 -9.93
CA LYS A 183 13.16 -19.80 -9.45
C LYS A 183 13.62 -19.01 -8.21
N SER A 184 13.37 -17.71 -8.19
CA SER A 184 13.76 -16.83 -7.09
C SER A 184 12.89 -17.00 -5.85
N LEU A 185 11.61 -17.34 -6.00
CA LEU A 185 10.75 -17.75 -4.89
C LEU A 185 11.22 -19.09 -4.31
N SER A 186 11.42 -20.10 -5.17
CA SER A 186 11.87 -21.43 -4.72
C SER A 186 13.22 -21.39 -4.01
N HIS A 187 14.18 -20.59 -4.50
CA HIS A 187 15.46 -20.39 -3.81
C HIS A 187 15.27 -19.86 -2.37
N ASN A 188 14.29 -18.99 -2.16
CA ASN A 188 13.97 -18.42 -0.86
C ASN A 188 12.97 -19.28 -0.06
N LYS A 189 12.76 -20.55 -0.45
CA LYS A 189 11.84 -21.50 0.19
C LYS A 189 10.39 -21.00 0.23
N LEU A 190 10.02 -20.14 -0.72
CA LEU A 190 8.66 -19.67 -0.91
C LEU A 190 7.98 -20.49 -2.01
N ARG A 191 6.66 -20.66 -1.88
CA ARG A 191 5.87 -21.37 -2.87
C ARG A 191 5.57 -20.44 -4.07
N PRO A 192 5.94 -20.80 -5.30
CA PRO A 192 5.54 -20.06 -6.49
C PRO A 192 4.03 -20.23 -6.74
N VAL A 193 3.42 -19.22 -7.36
CA VAL A 193 2.03 -19.31 -7.83
C VAL A 193 2.01 -19.77 -9.30
N SER A 194 0.87 -20.26 -9.79
CA SER A 194 0.75 -20.59 -11.21
C SER A 194 0.89 -19.32 -12.09
N PRO A 195 1.37 -19.44 -13.34
CA PRO A 195 1.68 -18.29 -14.21
C PRO A 195 0.54 -17.28 -14.40
N GLN A 196 -0.70 -17.71 -14.22
CA GLN A 196 -1.89 -16.86 -14.34
C GLN A 196 -2.05 -15.88 -13.16
N TYR A 197 -1.52 -16.20 -11.98
CA TYR A 197 -1.67 -15.41 -10.75
C TYR A 197 -0.34 -14.91 -10.17
N ASP A 198 0.78 -15.47 -10.61
CA ASP A 198 2.12 -15.17 -10.10
C ASP A 198 2.67 -13.85 -10.67
N ILE A 199 2.35 -13.53 -11.93
CA ILE A 199 2.84 -12.34 -12.64
C ILE A 199 1.77 -11.70 -13.52
N ASP A 200 1.65 -10.39 -13.42
CA ASP A 200 0.93 -9.53 -14.36
C ASP A 200 1.92 -8.58 -15.05
N ILE A 201 1.83 -8.43 -16.37
CA ILE A 201 2.67 -7.51 -17.13
C ILE A 201 1.77 -6.64 -17.99
N LYS A 202 1.92 -5.32 -17.82
CA LYS A 202 1.22 -4.32 -18.60
C LYS A 202 2.22 -3.39 -19.27
N GLU A 203 1.79 -2.79 -20.37
CA GLU A 203 2.57 -1.86 -21.17
C GLU A 203 1.68 -0.66 -21.50
N GLY A 204 2.26 0.53 -21.49
CA GLY A 204 1.56 1.77 -21.79
C GLY A 204 2.12 2.98 -21.08
N ASP A 205 1.76 4.14 -21.61
CA ASP A 205 2.16 5.45 -21.08
C ASP A 205 1.51 5.70 -19.71
N GLY A 206 2.26 6.33 -18.81
CA GLY A 206 1.81 6.64 -17.45
C GLY A 206 2.13 5.56 -16.42
N PHE A 207 2.71 4.42 -16.84
CA PHE A 207 3.18 3.41 -15.90
C PHE A 207 4.49 3.77 -15.20
N GLU A 208 5.21 4.77 -15.67
CA GLU A 208 6.53 5.17 -15.17
C GLU A 208 6.47 5.65 -13.73
N THR A 209 5.32 6.18 -13.31
CA THR A 209 5.06 6.62 -11.93
C THR A 209 4.05 5.74 -11.20
N TYR A 210 3.54 4.67 -11.85
CA TYR A 210 2.51 3.82 -11.25
C TYR A 210 2.99 3.14 -9.96
N GLY A 211 4.26 2.77 -9.92
CA GLY A 211 4.92 2.29 -8.72
C GLY A 211 5.15 3.37 -7.65
N LEU A 212 4.69 4.62 -7.80
CA LEU A 212 4.98 5.73 -6.89
C LEU A 212 3.70 6.39 -6.33
N LYS A 213 2.55 5.72 -6.42
CA LYS A 213 1.28 6.19 -5.84
C LYS A 213 1.43 6.71 -4.39
N GLN A 214 1.00 7.94 -4.16
CA GLN A 214 0.82 8.45 -2.80
C GLN A 214 -0.38 7.78 -2.16
N GLU A 215 -0.20 7.26 -0.94
CA GLU A 215 -1.27 6.60 -0.19
C GLU A 215 -2.30 7.64 0.29
N GLN A 216 -1.85 8.70 0.96
CA GLN A 216 -2.65 9.89 1.21
C GLN A 216 -2.54 10.84 0.04
N ASN A 217 -3.68 11.05 -0.62
CA ASN A 217 -3.80 11.96 -1.74
C ASN A 217 -5.18 12.65 -1.66
N GLN A 218 -5.42 13.54 -2.62
CA GLN A 218 -6.65 14.30 -2.74
C GLN A 218 -7.91 13.40 -2.73
N LYS A 219 -7.89 12.26 -3.45
CA LYS A 219 -9.03 11.33 -3.52
C LYS A 219 -9.33 10.68 -2.17
N MET A 220 -8.30 10.28 -1.43
CA MET A 220 -8.48 9.73 -0.08
C MET A 220 -9.07 10.80 0.85
N MET A 221 -8.56 12.02 0.79
CA MET A 221 -9.07 13.14 1.58
C MET A 221 -10.55 13.41 1.28
N GLU A 222 -10.93 13.48 0.00
CA GLU A 222 -12.32 13.67 -0.43
C GLU A 222 -13.21 12.52 0.04
N SER A 223 -12.76 11.26 -0.08
CA SER A 223 -13.50 10.11 0.42
C SER A 223 -13.73 10.17 1.93
N LEU A 224 -12.72 10.59 2.71
CA LEU A 224 -12.86 10.76 4.15
C LEU A 224 -13.78 11.94 4.50
N LYS A 225 -13.71 13.05 3.78
CA LYS A 225 -14.66 14.17 3.94
C LYS A 225 -16.09 13.71 3.73
N LEU A 226 -16.35 12.97 2.66
CA LEU A 226 -17.67 12.43 2.37
C LEU A 226 -18.15 11.51 3.50
N LYS A 227 -17.31 10.59 4.00
CA LYS A 227 -17.64 9.73 5.13
C LYS A 227 -17.99 10.53 6.40
N ILE A 228 -17.22 11.58 6.68
CA ILE A 228 -17.45 12.47 7.82
C ILE A 228 -18.78 13.21 7.65
N GLU A 229 -19.00 13.85 6.49
CA GLU A 229 -20.21 14.59 6.17
C GLU A 229 -21.46 13.72 6.24
N GLU A 230 -21.42 12.49 5.70
CA GLU A 230 -22.52 11.53 5.77
C GLU A 230 -22.95 11.21 7.21
N ARG A 231 -22.02 11.28 8.17
CA ARG A 231 -22.34 11.09 9.58
C ARG A 231 -23.09 12.27 10.19
N PHE A 232 -22.78 13.49 9.73
CA PHE A 232 -23.44 14.71 10.19
C PHE A 232 -24.74 15.01 9.43
N LYS A 233 -25.02 14.30 8.32
CA LYS A 233 -26.32 14.40 7.65
C LYS A 233 -27.42 13.99 8.63
N PRO A 234 -28.44 14.82 8.86
CA PRO A 234 -29.56 14.44 9.71
C PRO A 234 -30.18 13.16 9.14
N LYS A 235 -30.18 12.09 9.95
CA LYS A 235 -30.91 10.87 9.61
C LYS A 235 -32.36 11.29 9.41
N ARG A 236 -32.85 11.35 8.16
CA ARG A 236 -34.28 11.49 7.91
C ARG A 236 -34.96 10.35 8.63
N ILE A 237 -35.61 10.65 9.75
CA ILE A 237 -36.59 9.75 10.34
C ILE A 237 -37.65 9.61 9.26
N LYS A 238 -37.65 8.49 8.53
CA LYS A 238 -38.84 8.10 7.80
C LYS A 238 -39.87 7.79 8.87
N SER A 239 -40.70 8.77 9.23
CA SER A 239 -41.93 8.53 9.96
C SER A 239 -42.84 7.77 8.99
N THR A 240 -42.65 6.47 8.90
CA THR A 240 -43.61 5.59 8.24
C THR A 240 -44.02 4.57 9.29
N VAL A 241 -45.01 5.01 10.07
CA VAL A 241 -46.15 4.18 10.45
C VAL A 241 -45.78 2.85 11.10
N MET A 242 -45.83 2.87 12.44
CA MET A 242 -46.37 1.77 13.24
C MET A 242 -47.64 1.21 12.59
N THR A 243 -47.57 0.20 11.73
CA THR A 243 -48.68 -0.76 11.51
C THR A 243 -48.16 -2.06 10.87
N LYS A 244 -48.28 -3.15 11.63
CA LYS A 244 -48.44 -4.54 11.18
C LYS A 244 -47.39 -5.13 10.22
N LEU A 245 -46.32 -5.66 10.79
CA LEU A 245 -45.79 -6.99 10.43
C LEU A 245 -44.86 -7.51 11.54
N SER A 246 -45.35 -7.46 12.77
CA SER A 246 -44.97 -8.46 13.76
C SER A 246 -45.74 -9.75 13.44
N MET A 247 -45.05 -10.90 13.50
CA MET A 247 -45.61 -12.27 13.65
C MET A 247 -45.63 -13.24 12.45
N SER A 248 -44.70 -13.18 11.49
CA SER A 248 -44.41 -14.38 10.67
C SER A 248 -42.93 -14.45 10.30
N LEU A 249 -42.33 -15.63 10.45
CA LEU A 249 -40.89 -15.97 10.27
C LEU A 249 -40.00 -15.91 11.52
N ARG A 250 -40.61 -16.09 12.71
CA ARG A 250 -39.96 -16.84 13.79
C ARG A 250 -40.56 -18.23 13.80
N HIS A 251 -40.03 -19.15 13.01
CA HIS A 251 -39.98 -20.61 13.21
C HIS A 251 -39.25 -21.21 12.00
N GLU A 252 -38.37 -22.18 12.26
CA GLU A 252 -37.42 -22.84 11.35
C GLU A 252 -36.16 -21.98 11.06
N VAL A 253 -34.96 -22.24 11.58
CA VAL A 253 -34.33 -23.49 12.04
C VAL A 253 -33.36 -23.16 13.18
N SER A 254 -33.59 -23.76 14.35
CA SER A 254 -32.59 -23.95 15.40
C SER A 254 -31.93 -25.31 15.17
N GLN A 255 -30.65 -25.40 15.54
CA GLN A 255 -29.77 -26.58 15.54
C GLN A 255 -29.11 -26.93 14.20
N MET A 256 -27.78 -26.76 14.13
CA MET A 256 -26.83 -27.87 13.89
C MET A 256 -25.37 -27.43 14.10
N ASP A 257 -24.81 -27.98 15.16
CA ASP A 257 -23.44 -28.48 15.37
C ASP A 257 -22.19 -27.74 14.90
N TYR A 258 -21.41 -27.36 15.92
CA TYR A 258 -19.97 -27.27 15.91
C TYR A 258 -19.37 -28.67 15.71
N ARG A 259 -18.83 -28.99 14.53
CA ARG A 259 -17.94 -30.14 14.34
C ARG A 259 -16.90 -29.94 13.23
N SER A 260 -15.73 -30.43 13.56
CA SER A 260 -14.43 -30.40 12.91
C SER A 260 -14.35 -31.14 11.56
N GLU A 261 -13.43 -30.66 10.72
CA GLU A 261 -12.72 -31.33 9.62
C GLU A 261 -13.54 -31.86 8.43
N ASP A 262 -13.30 -31.31 7.24
CA ASP A 262 -12.72 -32.16 6.19
C ASP A 262 -11.94 -31.40 5.11
N LYS A 263 -10.93 -32.10 4.60
CA LYS A 263 -9.97 -31.71 3.57
C LYS A 263 -10.63 -31.73 2.18
N ARG A 264 -9.99 -31.00 1.25
CA ARG A 264 -10.20 -30.95 -0.22
C ARG A 264 -11.17 -29.87 -0.71
N PHE A 265 -10.66 -28.64 -0.77
CA PHE A 265 -11.06 -27.72 -1.85
C PHE A 265 -9.81 -27.36 -2.67
N LYS A 266 -9.62 -28.11 -3.76
CA LYS A 266 -8.77 -27.70 -4.89
C LYS A 266 -9.69 -26.93 -5.84
N GLY A 267 -9.28 -25.71 -6.21
CA GLY A 267 -9.87 -24.97 -7.33
C GLY A 267 -10.72 -23.77 -6.91
N ASN A 268 -10.18 -22.60 -7.22
CA ASN A 268 -10.90 -21.35 -7.53
C ASN A 268 -11.92 -20.84 -6.51
N TYR A 269 -11.43 -20.10 -5.52
CA TYR A 269 -12.19 -19.00 -4.94
C TYR A 269 -11.34 -17.72 -5.01
N LYS A 270 -11.59 -16.90 -6.05
CA LYS A 270 -11.39 -15.46 -5.95
C LYS A 270 -12.77 -14.90 -5.57
N PRO A 271 -13.01 -14.51 -4.32
CA PRO A 271 -14.21 -13.72 -4.05
C PRO A 271 -14.05 -12.43 -4.85
N GLU A 272 -14.98 -12.19 -5.78
CA GLU A 272 -15.04 -11.00 -6.64
C GLU A 272 -15.17 -9.68 -5.86
N ASN A 273 -15.23 -9.72 -4.52
CA ASN A 273 -15.25 -8.57 -3.62
C ASN A 273 -14.44 -8.79 -2.33
N SER A 274 -13.21 -9.32 -2.38
CA SER A 274 -12.34 -9.20 -1.19
C SER A 274 -11.97 -7.72 -1.02
N ILE A 275 -12.68 -7.04 -0.11
CA ILE A 275 -12.31 -5.69 0.30
C ILE A 275 -10.84 -5.75 0.77
N THR A 276 -10.01 -4.93 0.12
CA THR A 276 -8.59 -4.80 0.45
C THR A 276 -8.33 -3.35 0.84
N TYR A 277 -7.56 -3.18 1.90
CA TYR A 277 -7.16 -1.90 2.42
C TYR A 277 -5.67 -1.71 2.15
N SER A 278 -5.32 -0.60 1.51
CA SER A 278 -3.95 -0.06 1.56
C SER A 278 -3.62 0.40 2.98
N ILE A 279 -2.33 0.60 3.26
CA ILE A 279 -1.88 1.15 4.56
C ILE A 279 -2.58 2.48 4.84
N GLY A 280 -2.56 3.42 3.88
CA GLY A 280 -3.27 4.69 4.03
C GLY A 280 -4.77 4.56 4.30
N GLN A 281 -5.46 3.59 3.70
CA GLN A 281 -6.87 3.35 4.03
C GLN A 281 -7.04 2.86 5.47
N LEU A 282 -6.21 1.92 5.96
CA LEU A 282 -6.24 1.49 7.37
C LEU A 282 -5.96 2.64 8.33
N GLU A 283 -5.01 3.51 8.00
CA GLU A 283 -4.74 4.73 8.80
C GLU A 283 -5.97 5.65 8.83
N GLY A 284 -6.67 5.82 7.70
CA GLY A 284 -7.93 6.55 7.62
C GLY A 284 -9.07 5.91 8.42
N GLU A 285 -9.16 4.58 8.44
CA GLU A 285 -10.13 3.86 9.27
C GLU A 285 -9.83 4.03 10.78
N LEU A 286 -8.55 3.99 11.18
CA LEU A 286 -8.12 4.29 12.55
C LEU A 286 -8.43 5.74 12.94
N MET A 287 -8.25 6.68 12.01
CA MET A 287 -8.64 8.07 12.19
C MET A 287 -10.14 8.21 12.50
N MET A 288 -11.00 7.46 11.81
CA MET A 288 -12.44 7.47 12.06
C MET A 288 -12.79 6.96 13.46
N TYR A 289 -12.11 5.92 13.96
CA TYR A 289 -12.24 5.47 15.35
C TYR A 289 -11.80 6.53 16.36
N ASN A 290 -10.74 7.29 16.08
CA ASN A 290 -10.28 8.37 16.95
C ASN A 290 -11.26 9.57 16.96
N LEU A 291 -11.82 9.92 15.81
CA LEU A 291 -12.75 11.05 15.69
C LEU A 291 -14.13 10.75 16.29
N PHE A 292 -14.54 9.47 16.28
CA PHE A 292 -15.90 9.11 16.62
C PHE A 292 -15.97 7.81 17.45
N PRO A 293 -16.29 7.90 18.75
CA PRO A 293 -16.31 6.75 19.65
C PRO A 293 -17.27 5.62 19.25
N ASP A 294 -18.38 5.93 18.60
CA ASP A 294 -19.39 4.98 18.13
C ASP A 294 -19.15 4.51 16.68
N TYR A 295 -18.00 4.85 16.08
CA TYR A 295 -17.62 4.31 14.78
C TYR A 295 -17.41 2.80 14.82
N ILE A 296 -17.94 2.10 13.81
CA ILE A 296 -17.74 0.67 13.61
C ILE A 296 -17.35 0.45 12.15
N ASN A 297 -16.18 -0.13 11.92
CA ASN A 297 -15.79 -0.65 10.62
C ASN A 297 -16.25 -2.12 10.50
N PRO A 298 -16.83 -2.52 9.35
CA PRO A 298 -17.37 -3.88 9.17
C PRO A 298 -16.31 -4.97 9.08
N ASP A 299 -15.07 -4.62 8.73
CA ASP A 299 -14.00 -5.56 8.39
C ASP A 299 -12.96 -5.71 9.49
N PHE A 300 -12.65 -4.62 10.21
CA PHE A 300 -11.61 -4.60 11.25
C PHE A 300 -12.04 -3.82 12.49
N SER A 301 -11.76 -4.37 13.68
CA SER A 301 -11.83 -3.58 14.91
C SER A 301 -10.67 -2.58 14.98
N ARG A 302 -10.81 -1.56 15.85
CA ARG A 302 -9.73 -0.61 16.14
C ARG A 302 -8.43 -1.32 16.53
N GLU A 303 -8.51 -2.28 17.45
CA GLU A 303 -7.36 -3.04 17.95
C GLU A 303 -6.74 -3.88 16.84
N GLY A 304 -7.58 -4.44 15.95
CA GLY A 304 -7.14 -5.16 14.76
C GLY A 304 -6.30 -4.27 13.84
N ILE A 305 -6.79 -3.07 13.52
CA ILE A 305 -6.06 -2.10 12.70
C ILE A 305 -4.73 -1.70 13.36
N VAL A 306 -4.74 -1.37 14.66
CA VAL A 306 -3.53 -1.01 15.40
C VAL A 306 -2.50 -2.13 15.36
N LYS A 307 -2.93 -3.39 15.58
CA LYS A 307 -2.04 -4.56 15.52
C LYS A 307 -1.45 -4.77 14.13
N ILE A 308 -2.22 -4.54 13.07
CA ILE A 308 -1.75 -4.66 11.68
C ILE A 308 -0.72 -3.57 11.38
N LEU A 309 -1.03 -2.30 11.68
CA LEU A 309 -0.15 -1.17 11.42
C LEU A 309 1.17 -1.25 12.22
N LYS A 310 1.13 -1.74 13.47
CA LYS A 310 2.35 -2.00 14.26
C LYS A 310 3.24 -3.05 13.61
N GLN A 311 2.68 -4.20 13.20
CA GLN A 311 3.45 -5.24 12.50
C GLN A 311 4.10 -4.70 11.22
N ILE A 312 3.38 -3.87 10.47
CA ILE A 312 3.91 -3.23 9.27
C ILE A 312 5.07 -2.31 9.64
N GLN A 313 4.88 -1.42 10.62
CA GLN A 313 5.89 -0.44 11.01
C GLN A 313 7.13 -1.07 11.66
N GLU A 314 7.00 -2.18 12.36
CA GLU A 314 8.16 -2.92 12.89
C GLU A 314 9.01 -3.55 11.79
N THR A 315 8.38 -3.92 10.67
CA THR A 315 9.03 -4.65 9.57
C THR A 315 9.53 -3.73 8.46
N GLN A 316 8.77 -2.69 8.11
CA GLN A 316 8.99 -1.83 6.94
C GLN A 316 9.79 -0.54 7.22
N ARG A 317 10.49 -0.43 8.35
CA ARG A 317 11.26 0.79 8.70
C ARG A 317 12.16 1.23 7.53
N ASN A 318 11.79 2.32 6.86
CA ASN A 318 12.56 3.02 5.83
C ASN A 318 12.83 2.30 4.49
N HIS A 319 12.04 1.30 4.09
CA HIS A 319 12.31 0.59 2.84
C HIS A 319 11.58 1.18 1.63
N PHE A 320 12.07 2.32 1.12
CA PHE A 320 11.79 2.74 -0.25
C PHE A 320 12.94 2.34 -1.17
N TYR A 321 12.77 1.26 -1.95
CA TYR A 321 13.79 0.76 -2.88
C TYR A 321 13.62 1.31 -4.30
N THR A 322 13.67 2.62 -4.47
CA THR A 322 13.83 3.21 -5.82
C THR A 322 15.31 3.36 -6.12
N LYS A 323 15.90 2.31 -6.68
CA LYS A 323 17.23 2.38 -7.29
C LYS A 323 17.03 2.61 -8.78
N ILE A 324 17.23 3.84 -9.24
CA ILE A 324 17.35 4.13 -10.68
C ILE A 324 18.73 3.59 -11.08
N TYR A 325 18.73 2.44 -11.75
CA TYR A 325 19.95 1.89 -12.33
C TYR A 325 20.22 2.68 -13.62
N LYS A 326 21.34 3.43 -13.63
CA LYS A 326 21.92 4.00 -14.84
C LYS A 326 22.84 2.99 -15.51
#